data_AF-A0A937WMC3-F1
#
_entry.id   AF-A0A937WMC3-F1
#
_cell.length_a   1.000
_cell.length_b   1.000
_cell.length_c   1.000
_cell.angle_alpha   90.00
_cell.angle_beta   90.00
_cell.angle_gamma   90.00
#
_symmetry.space_group_name_H-M   'P 1'
#
loop_
_entity.id
_entity.type
_entity.pdbx_description
1 polymer ?
#
loop_
_entity_poly.entity_id
_entity_poly.type
_entity_poly.pdbx_seq_one_letter_code
_entity_poly.pdbx_strand_id
1 'polypeptide(L)'
;MYINGENKNTFTVTYDLANSAEMFYVGGPPLPPEDNVYFDGVIDEIRVSDVVRYSDNFTPPLEPFTPDANTRALWHFDEPICSTSFEDSSGNSNTLTGENGAHIGGELSVGDVSGNGYVTAYDASLALQHIVGLITLSPEQQQAADVTGNGTVTALDAALILQYTVGLITHFPVQQGAPVLTAKDENQILTKTIAEIENIPLTTEQKQVLEQLKHLIGQQSIPAHTALLQSYPNPFNPETWIPYELAQDASVTIRIYNVKGQLICVLHLGKKNASVYMTKDKAAHWDGKDSLGQSVASGLYFYTLQVEHHGGNGAGIFTATRKMVIMK
;
A
#
# COMPACT_ATOMS: atom_id res chain seq x y z
N MET A 1 11.05 -11.39 40.99
CA MET A 1 10.58 -10.99 39.65
C MET A 1 9.38 -10.09 39.82
N TYR A 2 9.42 -8.92 39.19
CA TYR A 2 8.35 -7.93 39.24
C TYR A 2 7.75 -7.79 37.84
N ILE A 3 6.42 -7.71 37.74
CA ILE A 3 5.70 -7.42 36.49
C ILE A 3 4.71 -6.31 36.80
N ASN A 4 4.73 -5.25 36.00
CA ASN A 4 3.93 -4.03 36.21
C ASN A 4 4.10 -3.46 37.64
N GLY A 5 5.31 -3.54 38.19
CA GLY A 5 5.63 -3.01 39.52
C GLY A 5 5.26 -3.90 40.71
N GLU A 6 4.58 -5.02 40.46
CA GLU A 6 4.17 -5.95 41.52
C GLU A 6 5.06 -7.19 41.58
N ASN A 7 5.47 -7.61 42.78
CA ASN A 7 6.20 -8.87 42.97
C ASN A 7 5.29 -10.04 42.59
N LYS A 8 5.71 -10.80 41.58
CA LYS A 8 4.99 -12.01 41.14
C LYS A 8 5.61 -13.29 41.70
N ASN A 9 6.91 -13.29 41.98
CA ASN A 9 7.61 -14.44 42.53
C ASN A 9 8.98 -14.07 43.13
N THR A 10 9.43 -14.83 44.12
CA THR A 10 10.75 -14.72 44.76
C THR A 10 11.45 -16.09 44.76
N PHE A 11 12.72 -16.09 44.38
CA PHE A 11 13.59 -17.26 44.44
C PHE A 11 14.93 -16.88 45.07
N THR A 12 15.51 -17.77 45.88
CA THR A 12 16.80 -17.52 46.54
C THR A 12 17.89 -18.31 45.84
N VAL A 13 18.90 -17.60 45.34
CA VAL A 13 20.12 -18.16 44.77
C VAL A 13 21.25 -17.95 45.78
N THR A 14 22.01 -19.02 46.08
CA THR A 14 23.11 -18.99 47.08
C THR A 14 24.50 -19.11 46.45
N TYR A 15 24.61 -19.08 45.13
CA TYR A 15 25.88 -19.07 44.40
C TYR A 15 26.12 -17.71 43.74
N ASP A 16 27.39 -17.35 43.60
CA ASP A 16 27.79 -16.15 42.88
C ASP A 16 27.65 -16.36 41.37
N LEU A 17 27.24 -15.29 40.67
CA LEU A 17 27.28 -15.27 39.21
C LEU A 17 28.74 -15.17 38.75
N ALA A 18 29.18 -16.10 37.91
CA ALA A 18 30.50 -16.07 37.29
C ALA A 18 30.48 -15.30 35.97
N ASN A 19 31.62 -14.74 35.58
CA ASN A 19 31.77 -14.16 34.25
C ASN A 19 31.57 -15.23 33.17
N SER A 20 30.89 -14.85 32.09
CA SER A 20 30.74 -15.67 30.89
C SER A 20 31.59 -15.10 29.75
N ALA A 21 32.04 -15.97 28.85
CA ALA A 21 32.64 -15.57 27.58
C ALA A 21 31.58 -15.33 26.47
N GLU A 22 30.32 -15.70 26.73
CA GLU A 22 29.20 -15.50 25.81
C GLU A 22 28.80 -14.02 25.71
N MET A 23 28.26 -13.64 24.55
CA MET A 23 27.71 -12.30 24.34
C MET A 23 26.39 -12.12 25.10
N PHE A 24 26.05 -10.86 25.40
CA PHE A 24 24.73 -10.49 25.89
C PHE A 24 23.76 -10.40 24.71
N TYR A 25 22.62 -11.08 24.82
CA TYR A 25 21.60 -11.10 23.78
C TYR A 25 20.30 -10.48 24.28
N VAL A 26 19.66 -9.74 23.39
CA VAL A 26 18.29 -9.21 23.56
C VAL A 26 17.44 -9.88 22.49
N GLY A 27 16.25 -10.38 22.85
CA GLY A 27 15.34 -11.06 21.92
C GLY A 27 15.71 -12.51 21.57
N GLY A 28 16.98 -12.90 21.68
CA GLY A 28 17.44 -14.28 21.55
C GLY A 28 18.85 -14.38 20.94
N PRO A 29 19.55 -15.52 21.07
CA PRO A 29 20.87 -15.72 20.47
C PRO A 29 20.77 -15.95 18.94
N PRO A 30 21.78 -15.54 18.16
CA PRO A 30 21.91 -15.94 16.76
C PRO A 30 22.39 -17.40 16.68
N LEU A 31 21.87 -18.20 15.72
CA LEU A 31 22.20 -19.61 15.34
C LEU A 31 21.17 -20.72 15.75
N PRO A 32 21.22 -21.89 15.09
CA PRO A 32 20.31 -22.40 14.05
C PRO A 32 18.91 -22.85 14.55
N PRO A 33 17.94 -23.09 13.64
CA PRO A 33 16.49 -22.92 13.89
C PRO A 33 15.78 -24.03 14.66
N GLU A 34 16.49 -25.04 15.17
CA GLU A 34 15.81 -26.27 15.60
C GLU A 34 15.22 -26.22 17.01
N ASP A 35 15.69 -25.32 17.89
CA ASP A 35 15.25 -25.30 19.30
C ASP A 35 15.06 -23.89 19.93
N ASN A 36 15.30 -22.79 19.21
CA ASN A 36 15.29 -21.46 19.83
C ASN A 36 13.89 -20.80 19.83
N VAL A 37 13.47 -20.39 21.02
CA VAL A 37 12.32 -19.51 21.26
C VAL A 37 12.83 -18.07 21.26
N TYR A 38 12.71 -17.39 20.13
CA TYR A 38 12.90 -15.93 20.08
C TYR A 38 11.77 -15.26 20.86
N PHE A 39 12.08 -14.12 21.47
CA PHE A 39 11.04 -13.24 21.97
C PHE A 39 10.26 -12.69 20.78
N ASP A 40 8.98 -13.04 20.71
CA ASP A 40 8.04 -12.51 19.73
C ASP A 40 7.27 -11.35 20.36
N GLY A 41 7.74 -10.13 20.10
CA GLY A 41 7.17 -8.91 20.67
C GLY A 41 8.12 -7.72 20.58
N VAL A 42 7.73 -6.63 21.24
CA VAL A 42 8.48 -5.37 21.28
C VAL A 42 9.23 -5.27 22.59
N ILE A 43 10.46 -4.79 22.51
CA ILE A 43 11.32 -4.53 23.65
C ILE A 43 11.66 -3.06 23.63
N ASP A 44 11.54 -2.42 24.78
CA ASP A 44 11.85 -1.03 24.98
C ASP A 44 12.47 -0.84 26.38
N GLU A 45 13.26 0.22 26.57
CA GLU A 45 13.82 0.65 27.86
C GLU A 45 14.57 -0.44 28.64
N ILE A 46 15.55 -1.12 28.02
CA ILE A 46 16.39 -2.08 28.73
C ILE A 46 17.46 -1.35 29.55
N ARG A 47 17.45 -1.58 30.87
CA ARG A 47 18.49 -1.13 31.79
C ARG A 47 19.13 -2.28 32.57
N VAL A 48 20.46 -2.31 32.58
CA VAL A 48 21.27 -3.21 33.44
C VAL A 48 21.92 -2.37 34.55
N SER A 49 21.88 -2.85 35.79
CA SER A 49 22.43 -2.15 36.96
C SER A 49 23.20 -3.09 37.87
N ASP A 50 24.14 -2.54 38.64
CA ASP A 50 24.94 -3.28 39.62
C ASP A 50 24.44 -3.14 41.08
N VAL A 51 23.24 -2.60 41.25
CA VAL A 51 22.49 -2.55 42.52
C VAL A 51 21.09 -3.09 42.31
N VAL A 52 20.54 -3.66 43.38
CA VAL A 52 19.11 -3.99 43.46
C VAL A 52 18.28 -2.70 43.42
N ARG A 53 17.60 -2.45 42.30
CA ARG A 53 16.76 -1.25 42.11
C ARG A 53 15.45 -1.29 42.92
N TYR A 54 14.88 -2.49 43.11
CA TYR A 54 13.59 -2.68 43.76
C TYR A 54 13.64 -3.89 44.71
N SER A 55 13.47 -3.64 46.01
CA SER A 55 13.31 -4.67 47.05
C SER A 55 11.85 -4.97 47.37
N ASP A 56 10.95 -4.06 46.99
CA ASP A 56 9.50 -4.10 47.26
C ASP A 56 8.72 -3.66 46.00
N ASN A 57 7.39 -3.76 46.05
CA ASN A 57 6.52 -3.26 44.96
C ASN A 57 6.78 -1.77 44.69
N PHE A 58 6.68 -1.38 43.43
CA PHE A 58 6.96 -0.02 42.96
C PHE A 58 6.00 0.38 41.84
N THR A 59 5.96 1.67 41.52
CA THR A 59 5.26 2.14 40.31
C THR A 59 6.25 2.17 39.15
N PRO A 60 6.01 1.45 38.05
CA PRO A 60 6.86 1.55 36.86
C PRO A 60 6.96 3.01 36.40
N PRO A 61 8.16 3.51 36.09
CA PRO A 61 8.31 4.83 35.51
C PRO A 61 7.56 4.94 34.18
N LEU A 62 6.96 6.10 33.95
CA LEU A 62 6.29 6.43 32.69
C LEU A 62 7.21 7.22 31.73
N GLU A 63 8.31 7.74 32.26
CA GLU A 63 9.33 8.47 31.51
C GLU A 63 10.51 7.54 31.20
N PRO A 64 11.26 7.80 30.09
CA PRO A 64 12.49 7.08 29.77
C PRO A 64 13.46 7.04 30.94
N PHE A 65 14.20 5.93 31.08
CA PHE A 65 15.19 5.82 32.12
C PHE A 65 16.32 6.83 31.89
N THR A 66 16.81 7.43 32.97
CA THR A 66 18.07 8.20 32.92
C THR A 66 19.19 7.36 33.51
N PRO A 67 20.41 7.41 32.94
CA PRO A 67 21.55 6.71 33.50
C PRO A 67 21.99 7.37 34.81
N ASP A 68 22.42 6.56 35.78
CA ASP A 68 23.06 7.02 37.01
C ASP A 68 24.36 6.24 37.27
N ALA A 69 25.03 6.53 38.39
CA ALA A 69 26.31 5.92 38.76
C ALA A 69 26.30 4.38 38.81
N ASN A 70 25.12 3.78 38.88
CA ASN A 70 24.91 2.34 38.97
C ASN A 70 24.33 1.74 37.69
N THR A 71 24.11 2.55 36.65
CA THR A 71 23.70 2.06 35.33
C THR A 71 24.91 1.54 34.59
N ARG A 72 24.88 0.25 34.22
CA ARG A 72 25.96 -0.43 33.50
C ARG A 72 25.71 -0.51 31.99
N ALA A 73 24.45 -0.60 31.59
CA ALA A 73 24.01 -0.45 30.20
C ALA A 73 22.58 0.09 30.17
N LEU A 74 22.27 0.90 29.16
CA LEU A 74 20.93 1.44 28.92
C LEU A 74 20.69 1.58 27.41
N TRP A 75 19.66 0.94 26.90
CA TRP A 75 19.23 1.06 25.50
C TRP A 75 17.76 1.47 25.46
N HIS A 76 17.51 2.56 24.74
CA HIS A 76 16.18 3.13 24.55
C HIS A 76 15.47 2.58 23.32
N PHE A 77 16.19 1.99 22.36
CA PHE A 77 15.60 1.52 21.09
C PHE A 77 14.86 2.62 20.30
N ASP A 78 15.26 3.88 20.50
CA ASP A 78 14.73 5.07 19.83
C ASP A 78 15.42 5.38 18.48
N GLU A 79 16.32 4.51 18.03
CA GLU A 79 17.03 4.67 16.77
C GLU A 79 16.08 4.58 15.56
N PRO A 80 16.41 5.24 14.43
CA PRO A 80 15.57 5.19 13.23
C PRO A 80 15.27 3.76 12.77
N ILE A 81 14.13 3.56 12.11
CA ILE A 81 13.76 2.27 11.50
C ILE A 81 14.90 1.69 10.66
N CYS A 82 15.02 0.36 10.66
CA CYS A 82 16.11 -0.38 10.02
C CYS A 82 17.51 -0.15 10.62
N SER A 83 17.65 0.63 11.71
CA SER A 83 18.92 0.74 12.42
C SER A 83 19.35 -0.61 12.95
N THR A 84 20.57 -1.01 12.64
CA THR A 84 21.18 -2.26 13.11
C THR A 84 22.13 -2.02 14.28
N SER A 85 22.26 -0.78 14.73
CA SER A 85 23.12 -0.34 15.83
C SER A 85 22.26 0.42 16.84
N PHE A 86 22.35 0.02 18.10
CA PHE A 86 21.59 0.63 19.21
C PHE A 86 22.57 1.12 20.26
N GLU A 87 22.60 2.43 20.49
CA GLU A 87 23.61 3.08 21.31
C GLU A 87 23.34 2.89 22.81
N ASP A 88 24.42 2.59 23.54
CA ASP A 88 24.37 2.51 25.00
C ASP A 88 24.40 3.91 25.60
N SER A 89 23.24 4.34 26.11
CA SER A 89 23.03 5.62 26.77
C SER A 89 23.60 5.68 28.19
N SER A 90 24.17 4.59 28.70
CA SER A 90 24.85 4.59 30.01
C SER A 90 26.23 5.26 30.00
N GLY A 91 26.82 5.46 28.81
CA GLY A 91 28.17 5.99 28.65
C GLY A 91 29.28 4.94 28.79
N ASN A 92 28.95 3.64 28.87
CA ASN A 92 29.92 2.55 28.97
C ASN A 92 30.21 1.86 27.62
N SER A 93 29.66 2.38 26.53
CA SER A 93 29.92 1.92 25.16
C SER A 93 29.53 0.46 24.87
N ASN A 94 28.49 -0.05 25.52
CA ASN A 94 27.94 -1.38 25.23
C ASN A 94 26.96 -1.34 24.03
N THR A 95 27.37 -0.84 22.87
CA THR A 95 26.48 -0.76 21.69
C THR A 95 25.98 -2.15 21.29
N LEU A 96 24.66 -2.32 21.11
CA LEU A 96 24.06 -3.56 20.59
C LEU A 96 24.05 -3.53 19.06
N THR A 97 24.17 -4.72 18.47
CA THR A 97 23.99 -4.93 17.02
C THR A 97 22.79 -5.84 16.80
N GLY A 98 21.80 -5.37 16.03
CA GLY A 98 20.59 -6.13 15.71
C GLY A 98 20.67 -6.82 14.35
N GLU A 99 20.02 -7.98 14.25
CA GLU A 99 19.72 -8.62 12.96
C GLU A 99 18.34 -8.14 12.46
N ASN A 100 18.20 -7.86 11.16
CA ASN A 100 16.99 -7.33 10.50
C ASN A 100 16.56 -5.89 10.84
N GLY A 101 17.27 -5.21 11.75
CA GLY A 101 17.12 -3.78 12.01
C GLY A 101 15.96 -3.41 12.95
N ALA A 102 15.92 -2.16 13.41
CA ALA A 102 14.91 -1.65 14.33
C ALA A 102 13.50 -1.66 13.69
N HIS A 103 12.54 -2.24 14.42
CA HIS A 103 11.12 -2.24 14.11
C HIS A 103 10.35 -1.63 15.28
N ILE A 104 9.30 -0.88 15.00
CA ILE A 104 8.41 -0.34 16.03
C ILE A 104 7.26 -1.34 16.20
N GLY A 105 6.82 -1.59 17.42
CA GLY A 105 5.52 -2.22 17.64
C GLY A 105 4.67 -1.45 18.63
N GLY A 106 3.51 -1.02 18.14
CA GLY A 106 2.37 -0.57 18.91
C GLY A 106 1.11 -1.23 18.34
N GLU A 107 0.02 -1.24 19.10
CA GLU A 107 -1.30 -1.56 18.54
C GLU A 107 -1.53 -0.68 17.31
N LEU A 108 -1.80 -1.31 16.16
CA LEU A 108 -2.09 -0.60 14.92
C LEU A 108 -3.26 0.37 15.17
N SER A 109 -2.95 1.67 15.15
CA SER A 109 -3.95 2.72 15.29
C SER A 109 -4.69 2.91 13.97
N VAL A 110 -5.96 3.33 14.01
CA VAL A 110 -6.71 3.64 12.79
C VAL A 110 -5.92 4.65 11.95
N GLY A 111 -5.63 4.30 10.70
CA GLY A 111 -4.83 5.06 9.75
C GLY A 111 -3.32 4.77 9.77
N ASP A 112 -2.78 4.12 10.81
CA ASP A 112 -1.39 3.66 10.88
C ASP A 112 -1.30 2.23 10.35
N VAL A 113 -1.09 2.12 9.03
CA VAL A 113 -1.07 0.84 8.31
C VAL A 113 0.31 0.17 8.44
N SER A 114 1.36 0.98 8.58
CA SER A 114 2.74 0.51 8.74
C SER A 114 3.02 -0.03 10.14
N GLY A 115 2.24 0.38 11.14
CA GLY A 115 2.43 0.01 12.55
C GLY A 115 3.58 0.75 13.21
N ASN A 116 3.95 1.92 12.66
CA ASN A 116 5.07 2.71 13.16
C ASN A 116 4.67 3.76 14.20
N GLY A 117 3.39 3.81 14.60
CA GLY A 117 2.82 4.75 15.56
C GLY A 117 2.42 6.11 14.97
N TYR A 118 2.66 6.34 13.67
CA TYR A 118 2.39 7.60 13.00
C TYR A 118 1.53 7.39 11.76
N VAL A 119 0.45 8.17 11.65
CA VAL A 119 -0.33 8.23 10.42
C VAL A 119 0.38 9.17 9.44
N THR A 120 0.96 8.61 8.38
CA THR A 120 1.77 9.31 7.38
C THR A 120 1.28 9.05 5.95
N ALA A 121 1.85 9.74 4.96
CA ALA A 121 1.58 9.46 3.55
C ALA A 121 2.01 8.03 3.14
N TYR A 122 2.99 7.45 3.86
CA TYR A 122 3.43 6.08 3.63
C TYR A 122 2.31 5.07 3.90
N ASP A 123 1.50 5.27 4.95
CA ASP A 123 0.37 4.41 5.31
C ASP A 123 -0.72 4.41 4.23
N ALA A 124 -1.02 5.60 3.68
CA ALA A 124 -1.89 5.73 2.53
C ALA A 124 -1.33 4.96 1.31
N SER A 125 -0.01 4.99 1.10
CA SER A 125 0.64 4.24 0.01
C SER A 125 0.55 2.71 0.20
N LEU A 126 0.62 2.22 1.45
CA LEU A 126 0.45 0.79 1.76
C LEU A 126 -0.98 0.33 1.47
N ALA A 127 -1.98 1.13 1.86
CA ALA A 127 -3.38 0.89 1.49
C ALA A 127 -3.54 0.83 -0.04
N LEU A 128 -2.94 1.76 -0.79
CA LEU A 128 -2.96 1.75 -2.26
C LEU A 128 -2.31 0.49 -2.86
N GLN A 129 -1.13 0.12 -2.39
CA GLN A 129 -0.41 -1.08 -2.85
C GLN A 129 -1.21 -2.36 -2.58
N HIS A 130 -1.91 -2.42 -1.45
CA HIS A 130 -2.80 -3.52 -1.13
C HIS A 130 -3.98 -3.60 -2.12
N ILE A 131 -4.63 -2.46 -2.40
CA ILE A 131 -5.77 -2.39 -3.33
C ILE A 131 -5.39 -2.90 -4.74
N VAL A 132 -4.16 -2.62 -5.20
CA VAL A 132 -3.68 -3.10 -6.50
C VAL A 132 -3.03 -4.48 -6.47
N GLY A 133 -3.02 -5.15 -5.31
CA GLY A 133 -2.48 -6.50 -5.16
C GLY A 133 -0.96 -6.61 -5.22
N LEU A 134 -0.23 -5.51 -4.99
CA LEU A 134 1.23 -5.53 -4.90
C LEU A 134 1.72 -6.07 -3.55
N ILE A 135 0.93 -5.86 -2.49
CA ILE A 135 1.19 -6.38 -1.15
C ILE A 135 -0.07 -6.99 -0.54
N THR A 136 0.10 -7.86 0.44
CA THR A 136 -0.99 -8.39 1.26
C THR A 136 -0.82 -7.85 2.67
N LEU A 137 -1.81 -7.10 3.16
CA LEU A 137 -1.85 -6.59 4.53
C LEU A 137 -2.37 -7.66 5.49
N SER A 138 -1.87 -7.68 6.73
CA SER A 138 -2.43 -8.54 7.79
C SER A 138 -3.88 -8.16 8.12
N PRO A 139 -4.66 -9.03 8.78
CA PRO A 139 -6.02 -8.69 9.21
C PRO A 139 -6.10 -7.43 10.09
N GLU A 140 -5.08 -7.18 10.92
CA GLU A 140 -4.97 -6.02 11.79
C GLU A 140 -4.61 -4.77 10.98
N GLN A 141 -3.68 -4.88 10.01
CA GLN A 141 -3.33 -3.78 9.11
C GLN A 141 -4.50 -3.39 8.20
N GLN A 142 -5.33 -4.36 7.78
CA GLN A 142 -6.56 -4.08 7.04
C GLN A 142 -7.58 -3.33 7.90
N GLN A 143 -7.71 -3.66 9.20
CA GLN A 143 -8.55 -2.91 10.13
C GLN A 143 -8.04 -1.49 10.36
N ALA A 144 -6.72 -1.30 10.46
CA ALA A 144 -6.12 0.02 10.56
C ALA A 144 -6.28 0.83 9.26
N ALA A 145 -6.19 0.18 8.11
CA ALA A 145 -6.37 0.80 6.81
C ALA A 145 -7.84 1.16 6.51
N ASP A 146 -8.83 0.41 7.00
CA ASP A 146 -10.27 0.70 6.85
C ASP A 146 -10.71 1.84 7.78
N VAL A 147 -10.33 3.07 7.42
CA VAL A 147 -10.64 4.28 8.18
C VAL A 147 -12.08 4.77 7.99
N THR A 148 -12.79 4.23 6.99
CA THR A 148 -14.23 4.45 6.81
C THR A 148 -15.07 3.56 7.74
N GLY A 149 -14.58 2.37 8.07
CA GLY A 149 -15.27 1.37 8.90
C GLY A 149 -16.31 0.55 8.13
N ASN A 150 -16.15 0.44 6.80
CA ASN A 150 -17.11 -0.27 5.94
C ASN A 150 -16.80 -1.78 5.78
N GLY A 151 -15.69 -2.24 6.35
CA GLY A 151 -15.20 -3.62 6.30
C GLY A 151 -14.28 -3.92 5.11
N THR A 152 -13.92 -2.93 4.30
CA THR A 152 -13.08 -3.09 3.09
C THR A 152 -12.08 -1.95 2.92
N VAL A 153 -10.85 -2.27 2.52
CA VAL A 153 -9.85 -1.24 2.22
C VAL A 153 -10.02 -0.74 0.78
N THR A 154 -10.33 0.53 0.62
CA THR A 154 -10.62 1.16 -0.68
C THR A 154 -9.76 2.41 -0.94
N ALA A 155 -9.88 2.97 -2.15
CA ALA A 155 -9.21 4.22 -2.50
C ALA A 155 -9.69 5.40 -1.63
N LEU A 156 -10.92 5.35 -1.10
CA LEU A 156 -11.43 6.34 -0.16
C LEU A 156 -10.66 6.30 1.15
N ASP A 157 -10.36 5.12 1.67
CA ASP A 157 -9.60 4.97 2.90
C ASP A 157 -8.18 5.54 2.76
N ALA A 158 -7.49 5.20 1.67
CA ALA A 158 -6.17 5.76 1.36
C ALA A 158 -6.22 7.30 1.21
N ALA A 159 -7.27 7.83 0.58
CA ALA A 159 -7.46 9.27 0.43
C ALA A 159 -7.70 9.97 1.77
N LEU A 160 -8.47 9.36 2.68
CA LEU A 160 -8.72 9.88 4.02
C LEU A 160 -7.47 9.83 4.90
N ILE A 161 -6.66 8.76 4.81
CA ILE A 161 -5.35 8.69 5.47
C ILE A 161 -4.49 9.87 4.98
N LEU A 162 -4.38 10.07 3.67
CA LEU A 162 -3.63 11.22 3.14
C LEU A 162 -4.23 12.56 3.60
N GLN A 163 -5.56 12.69 3.65
CA GLN A 163 -6.27 13.88 4.14
C GLN A 163 -5.94 14.20 5.61
N TYR A 164 -5.81 13.18 6.46
CA TYR A 164 -5.38 13.31 7.84
C TYR A 164 -3.93 13.83 7.92
N THR A 165 -3.04 13.27 7.11
CA THR A 165 -1.60 13.61 7.14
C THR A 165 -1.31 15.07 6.76
N VAL A 166 -2.20 15.66 5.97
CA VAL A 166 -2.12 17.07 5.55
C VAL A 166 -2.89 18.01 6.47
N GLY A 167 -3.48 17.49 7.56
CA GLY A 167 -4.15 18.27 8.60
C GLY A 167 -5.53 18.80 8.20
N LEU A 168 -6.14 18.29 7.13
CA LEU A 168 -7.50 18.70 6.71
C LEU A 168 -8.59 18.03 7.58
N ILE A 169 -8.28 16.87 8.16
CA ILE A 169 -9.09 16.21 9.19
C ILE A 169 -8.21 15.85 10.39
N THR A 170 -8.82 15.77 11.57
CA THR A 170 -8.13 15.37 12.82
C THR A 170 -8.62 14.05 13.39
N HIS A 171 -9.66 13.47 12.78
CA HIS A 171 -10.24 12.19 13.16
C HIS A 171 -10.81 11.51 11.92
N PHE A 172 -10.75 10.18 11.88
CA PHE A 172 -11.31 9.38 10.81
C PHE A 172 -12.81 9.13 10.97
N PRO A 173 -13.56 8.87 9.88
CA PRO A 173 -14.98 8.57 9.93
C PRO A 173 -15.34 7.42 10.91
N VAL A 174 -14.56 6.33 10.92
CA VAL A 174 -14.79 5.19 11.82
C VAL A 174 -14.73 5.58 13.31
N GLN A 175 -13.91 6.58 13.65
CA GLN A 175 -13.78 7.08 15.04
C GLN A 175 -14.96 7.97 15.46
N GLN A 176 -15.79 8.40 14.52
CA GLN A 176 -16.96 9.25 14.78
C GLN A 176 -18.30 8.52 14.66
N GLY A 177 -18.27 7.19 14.45
CA GLY A 177 -19.49 6.40 14.23
C GLY A 177 -20.18 6.75 12.90
N ALA A 178 -19.40 7.10 11.87
CA ALA A 178 -19.94 7.46 10.56
C ALA A 178 -20.79 6.31 9.96
N PRO A 179 -21.87 6.63 9.23
CA PRO A 179 -22.72 5.62 8.62
C PRO A 179 -21.98 4.85 7.51
N VAL A 180 -22.31 3.56 7.36
CA VAL A 180 -21.87 2.75 6.22
C VAL A 180 -22.34 3.42 4.93
N LEU A 181 -21.40 3.79 4.06
CA LEU A 181 -21.64 4.53 2.83
C LEU A 181 -22.03 3.58 1.68
N THR A 182 -22.80 4.08 0.72
CA THR A 182 -22.99 3.34 -0.55
C THR A 182 -21.82 3.60 -1.49
N ALA A 183 -21.52 2.68 -2.41
CA ALA A 183 -20.44 2.85 -3.39
C ALA A 183 -20.56 4.13 -4.24
N LYS A 184 -21.78 4.65 -4.43
CA LYS A 184 -22.00 5.92 -5.12
C LYS A 184 -21.61 7.11 -4.25
N ASP A 185 -21.95 7.05 -2.96
CA ASP A 185 -21.61 8.09 -1.99
C ASP A 185 -20.09 8.13 -1.75
N GLU A 186 -19.44 6.97 -1.69
CA GLU A 186 -17.98 6.87 -1.55
C GLU A 186 -17.22 7.52 -2.70
N ASN A 187 -17.63 7.27 -3.95
CA ASN A 187 -16.99 7.90 -5.11
C ASN A 187 -17.13 9.43 -5.10
N GLN A 188 -18.28 9.95 -4.65
CA GLN A 188 -18.49 11.39 -4.51
C GLN A 188 -17.61 11.99 -3.40
N ILE A 189 -17.53 11.32 -2.26
CA ILE A 189 -16.68 11.75 -1.13
C ILE A 189 -15.21 11.69 -1.54
N LEU A 190 -14.76 10.61 -2.17
CA LEU A 190 -13.39 10.45 -2.67
C LEU A 190 -12.98 11.59 -3.60
N THR A 191 -13.83 11.92 -4.58
CA THR A 191 -13.57 13.02 -5.51
C THR A 191 -13.43 14.35 -4.79
N LYS A 192 -14.30 14.60 -3.80
CA LYS A 192 -14.25 15.81 -2.98
C LYS A 192 -12.98 15.85 -2.12
N THR A 193 -12.64 14.76 -1.44
CA THR A 193 -11.43 14.63 -0.61
C THR A 193 -10.16 14.92 -1.42
N ILE A 194 -10.05 14.39 -2.63
CA ILE A 194 -8.90 14.66 -3.51
C ILE A 194 -8.81 16.14 -3.87
N ALA A 195 -9.93 16.75 -4.28
CA ALA A 195 -9.96 18.16 -4.60
C ALA A 195 -9.57 19.04 -3.40
N GLU A 196 -9.93 18.65 -2.17
CA GLU A 196 -9.51 19.36 -0.95
C GLU A 196 -7.99 19.25 -0.72
N ILE A 197 -7.41 18.05 -0.89
CA ILE A 197 -5.96 17.81 -0.76
C ILE A 197 -5.16 18.57 -1.83
N GLU A 198 -5.68 18.71 -3.05
CA GLU A 198 -5.02 19.46 -4.13
C GLU A 198 -4.91 20.97 -3.86
N ASN A 199 -5.77 21.51 -3.01
CA ASN A 199 -5.87 22.95 -2.75
C ASN A 199 -4.91 23.46 -1.66
N ILE A 200 -4.00 22.61 -1.16
CA ILE A 200 -3.03 22.96 -0.12
C ILE A 200 -1.59 22.65 -0.56
N PRO A 201 -0.58 23.27 0.09
CA PRO A 201 0.82 22.90 -0.13
C PRO A 201 1.10 21.48 0.35
N LEU A 202 1.71 20.65 -0.50
CA LEU A 202 2.05 19.26 -0.22
C LEU A 202 3.56 19.03 -0.27
N THR A 203 4.06 18.14 0.59
CA THR A 203 5.42 17.60 0.50
C THR A 203 5.60 16.73 -0.75
N THR A 204 6.84 16.40 -1.12
CA THR A 204 7.13 15.54 -2.28
C THR A 204 6.47 14.16 -2.12
N GLU A 205 6.53 13.57 -0.93
CA GLU A 205 5.94 12.25 -0.64
C GLU A 205 4.41 12.29 -0.75
N GLN A 206 3.76 13.29 -0.13
CA GLN A 206 2.30 13.48 -0.23
C GLN A 206 1.84 13.66 -1.69
N LYS A 207 2.61 14.40 -2.51
CA LYS A 207 2.33 14.55 -3.94
C LYS A 207 2.43 13.22 -4.68
N GLN A 208 3.45 12.41 -4.40
CA GLN A 208 3.60 11.10 -5.05
C GLN A 208 2.42 10.18 -4.73
N VAL A 209 2.00 10.13 -3.46
CA VAL A 209 0.85 9.31 -3.03
C VAL A 209 -0.44 9.84 -3.64
N LEU A 210 -0.62 11.15 -3.70
CA LEU A 210 -1.77 11.77 -4.38
C LEU A 210 -1.82 11.41 -5.87
N GLU A 211 -0.68 11.40 -6.56
CA GLU A 211 -0.62 10.98 -7.97
C GLU A 211 -0.85 9.47 -8.15
N GLN A 212 -0.39 8.62 -7.22
CA GLN A 212 -0.72 7.19 -7.20
C GLN A 212 -2.23 6.97 -7.02
N LEU A 213 -2.85 7.70 -6.08
CA LEU A 213 -4.28 7.68 -5.82
C LEU A 213 -5.06 8.14 -7.07
N LYS A 214 -4.67 9.25 -7.69
CA LYS A 214 -5.25 9.72 -8.95
C LYS A 214 -5.03 8.77 -10.10
N HIS A 215 -3.92 8.05 -10.14
CA HIS A 215 -3.69 7.02 -11.15
C HIS A 215 -4.61 5.83 -10.95
N LEU A 216 -4.75 5.35 -9.71
CA LEU A 216 -5.67 4.28 -9.33
C LEU A 216 -7.12 4.65 -9.65
N ILE A 217 -7.53 5.87 -9.31
CA ILE A 217 -8.86 6.40 -9.63
C ILE A 217 -8.96 6.72 -11.11
N GLY A 218 -7.88 7.10 -11.78
CA GLY A 218 -7.83 7.21 -13.23
C GLY A 218 -8.15 5.86 -13.88
N GLN A 219 -7.71 4.75 -13.28
CA GLN A 219 -8.08 3.39 -13.67
C GLN A 219 -9.50 2.96 -13.26
N GLN A 220 -10.17 3.68 -12.34
CA GLN A 220 -11.53 3.43 -11.84
C GLN A 220 -12.57 4.50 -12.21
N SER A 221 -12.15 5.62 -12.79
CA SER A 221 -12.99 6.76 -13.10
C SER A 221 -13.68 6.50 -14.42
N ILE A 222 -14.99 6.69 -14.42
CA ILE A 222 -15.76 6.65 -15.65
C ILE A 222 -15.34 7.88 -16.46
N PRO A 223 -14.69 7.71 -17.62
CA PRO A 223 -14.25 8.84 -18.43
C PRO A 223 -15.48 9.67 -18.86
N ALA A 224 -15.33 10.99 -18.92
CA ALA A 224 -16.44 11.86 -19.32
C ALA A 224 -16.95 11.57 -20.75
N HIS A 225 -16.09 11.02 -21.59
CA HIS A 225 -16.37 10.68 -22.98
C HIS A 225 -15.79 9.32 -23.36
N THR A 226 -16.48 8.60 -24.24
CA THR A 226 -15.95 7.39 -24.87
C THR A 226 -14.88 7.79 -25.88
N ALA A 227 -13.72 7.12 -25.86
CA ALA A 227 -12.60 7.44 -26.75
C ALA A 227 -11.83 6.20 -27.19
N LEU A 228 -11.28 6.25 -28.42
CA LEU A 228 -10.30 5.29 -28.92
C LEU A 228 -8.91 5.92 -28.84
N LEU A 229 -7.94 5.20 -28.27
CA LEU A 229 -6.59 5.69 -28.02
C LEU A 229 -5.56 5.02 -28.95
N GLN A 230 -4.29 5.37 -28.82
CA GLN A 230 -3.23 4.89 -29.72
C GLN A 230 -2.85 3.47 -29.35
N SER A 231 -2.87 2.57 -30.34
CA SER A 231 -2.31 1.24 -30.17
C SER A 231 -0.85 1.33 -29.72
N TYR A 232 -0.45 0.47 -28.80
CA TYR A 232 0.92 0.41 -28.31
C TYR A 232 1.38 -1.05 -28.22
N PRO A 233 2.63 -1.38 -28.58
CA PRO A 233 3.54 -0.54 -29.34
C PRO A 233 2.98 -0.20 -30.73
N ASN A 234 3.47 0.87 -31.34
CA ASN A 234 3.15 1.26 -32.71
C ASN A 234 4.27 2.14 -33.28
N PRO A 235 5.08 1.65 -34.24
CA PRO A 235 4.92 0.36 -34.93
C PRO A 235 5.12 -0.87 -34.02
N PHE A 236 4.57 -2.02 -34.41
CA PHE A 236 4.62 -3.26 -33.62
C PHE A 236 5.09 -4.50 -34.40
N ASN A 237 5.54 -5.54 -33.66
CA ASN A 237 5.97 -6.84 -34.19
C ASN A 237 5.83 -7.95 -33.11
N PRO A 238 4.99 -8.99 -33.27
CA PRO A 238 3.81 -9.09 -34.14
C PRO A 238 2.52 -8.60 -33.46
N GLU A 239 2.56 -8.20 -32.19
CA GLU A 239 1.36 -7.89 -31.39
C GLU A 239 1.28 -6.43 -30.90
N THR A 240 0.05 -5.95 -30.67
CA THR A 240 -0.24 -4.61 -30.15
C THR A 240 -1.48 -4.64 -29.25
N TRP A 241 -1.53 -3.69 -28.32
CA TRP A 241 -2.67 -3.43 -27.46
C TRP A 241 -3.37 -2.15 -27.93
N ILE A 242 -4.70 -2.19 -27.98
CA ILE A 242 -5.56 -1.10 -28.45
C ILE A 242 -6.33 -0.56 -27.25
N PRO A 243 -5.85 0.53 -26.62
CA PRO A 243 -6.51 1.13 -25.49
C PRO A 243 -7.76 1.92 -25.89
N TYR A 244 -8.76 1.92 -25.01
CA TYR A 244 -10.01 2.65 -25.19
C TYR A 244 -10.63 3.06 -23.85
N GLU A 245 -11.58 3.98 -23.90
CA GLU A 245 -12.29 4.56 -22.76
C GLU A 245 -13.79 4.44 -23.00
N LEU A 246 -14.56 4.09 -21.97
CA LEU A 246 -16.03 3.97 -22.03
C LEU A 246 -16.67 4.87 -20.99
N ALA A 247 -17.44 5.87 -21.43
CA ALA A 247 -18.18 6.75 -20.53
C ALA A 247 -19.43 6.12 -19.91
N GLN A 248 -19.91 5.02 -20.50
CA GLN A 248 -21.11 4.28 -20.08
C GLN A 248 -20.94 2.81 -20.42
N ASP A 249 -21.66 1.94 -19.73
CA ASP A 249 -21.71 0.51 -20.01
C ASP A 249 -22.17 0.26 -21.45
N ALA A 250 -21.45 -0.61 -22.17
CA ALA A 250 -21.68 -0.83 -23.58
C ALA A 250 -21.16 -2.18 -24.08
N SER A 251 -21.64 -2.58 -25.25
CA SER A 251 -21.01 -3.67 -26.01
C SER A 251 -19.93 -3.11 -26.93
N VAL A 252 -18.73 -3.67 -26.86
CA VAL A 252 -17.54 -3.16 -27.55
C VAL A 252 -17.06 -4.15 -28.61
N THR A 253 -16.82 -3.63 -29.82
CA THR A 253 -16.19 -4.35 -30.92
C THR A 253 -15.09 -3.50 -31.54
N ILE A 254 -13.93 -4.10 -31.84
CA ILE A 254 -12.89 -3.45 -32.65
C ILE A 254 -12.80 -4.14 -34.00
N ARG A 255 -12.85 -3.38 -35.08
CA ARG A 255 -12.66 -3.88 -36.46
C ARG A 255 -11.37 -3.36 -37.04
N ILE A 256 -10.58 -4.25 -37.65
CA ILE A 256 -9.28 -3.93 -38.22
C ILE A 256 -9.36 -4.04 -39.74
N TYR A 257 -8.85 -3.03 -40.45
CA TYR A 257 -8.91 -2.90 -41.89
C TYR A 257 -7.52 -2.64 -42.49
N ASN A 258 -7.30 -3.07 -43.72
CA ASN A 258 -6.13 -2.65 -44.49
C ASN A 258 -6.36 -1.29 -45.20
N VAL A 259 -5.34 -0.78 -45.90
CA VAL A 259 -5.42 0.50 -46.64
C VAL A 259 -6.45 0.53 -47.77
N LYS A 260 -6.94 -0.63 -48.24
CA LYS A 260 -8.00 -0.75 -49.25
C LYS A 260 -9.41 -0.76 -48.61
N GLY A 261 -9.50 -0.64 -47.28
CA GLY A 261 -10.75 -0.73 -46.54
C GLY A 261 -11.28 -2.16 -46.39
N GLN A 262 -10.48 -3.19 -46.72
CA GLN A 262 -10.89 -4.59 -46.54
C GLN A 262 -10.77 -4.96 -45.06
N LEU A 263 -11.82 -5.58 -44.52
CA LEU A 263 -11.85 -6.08 -43.15
C LEU A 263 -10.88 -7.27 -43.01
N ILE A 264 -9.99 -7.18 -42.03
CA ILE A 264 -8.94 -8.15 -41.74
C ILE A 264 -9.34 -9.03 -40.54
N CYS A 265 -9.76 -8.39 -39.45
CA CYS A 265 -10.09 -9.07 -38.20
C CYS A 265 -11.13 -8.27 -37.41
N VAL A 266 -11.93 -8.98 -36.60
CA VAL A 266 -12.88 -8.41 -35.65
C VAL A 266 -12.59 -8.94 -34.25
N LEU A 267 -12.37 -8.03 -33.30
CA LEU A 267 -12.19 -8.34 -31.89
C LEU A 267 -13.51 -8.08 -31.15
N HIS A 268 -14.20 -9.16 -30.77
CA HIS A 268 -15.45 -9.09 -30.00
C HIS A 268 -15.12 -9.06 -28.51
N LEU A 269 -15.15 -7.88 -27.90
CA LEU A 269 -14.83 -7.71 -26.47
C LEU A 269 -16.06 -7.92 -25.57
N GLY A 270 -17.26 -7.90 -26.16
CA GLY A 270 -18.52 -8.13 -25.46
C GLY A 270 -18.98 -6.94 -24.61
N LYS A 271 -19.80 -7.20 -23.60
CA LYS A 271 -20.27 -6.19 -22.66
C LYS A 271 -19.13 -5.78 -21.74
N LYS A 272 -18.92 -4.47 -21.62
CA LYS A 272 -17.88 -3.83 -20.83
C LYS A 272 -18.50 -2.70 -20.00
N ASN A 273 -18.06 -2.60 -18.75
CA ASN A 273 -18.51 -1.54 -17.86
C ASN A 273 -17.82 -0.22 -18.22
N ALA A 274 -18.46 0.90 -17.89
CA ALA A 274 -17.89 2.23 -17.98
C ALA A 274 -16.57 2.30 -17.20
N SER A 275 -15.44 2.53 -17.88
CA SER A 275 -14.09 2.53 -17.31
C SER A 275 -13.05 2.89 -18.38
N VAL A 276 -11.78 2.96 -17.97
CA VAL A 276 -10.63 3.05 -18.88
C VAL A 276 -9.99 1.66 -19.08
N TYR A 277 -9.64 1.34 -20.33
CA TYR A 277 -9.06 0.06 -20.74
C TYR A 277 -7.67 0.30 -21.34
N MET A 278 -6.74 0.81 -20.53
CA MET A 278 -5.42 1.26 -21.00
C MET A 278 -4.28 0.26 -20.78
N THR A 279 -4.37 -0.60 -19.76
CA THR A 279 -3.31 -1.56 -19.39
C THR A 279 -3.35 -2.82 -20.26
N LYS A 280 -2.24 -3.57 -20.37
CA LYS A 280 -2.15 -4.75 -21.26
C LYS A 280 -3.18 -5.84 -20.96
N ASP A 281 -3.55 -5.99 -19.69
CA ASP A 281 -4.55 -6.95 -19.20
C ASP A 281 -6.00 -6.52 -19.51
N LYS A 282 -6.25 -5.24 -19.79
CA LYS A 282 -7.59 -4.68 -20.03
C LYS A 282 -7.82 -4.22 -21.48
N ALA A 283 -6.79 -3.70 -22.13
CA ALA A 283 -6.84 -3.22 -23.51
C ALA A 283 -7.15 -4.37 -24.48
N ALA A 284 -7.70 -4.03 -25.65
CA ALA A 284 -7.94 -5.05 -26.66
C ALA A 284 -6.61 -5.51 -27.27
N HIS A 285 -6.42 -6.82 -27.40
CA HIS A 285 -5.19 -7.40 -27.94
C HIS A 285 -5.37 -7.81 -29.40
N TRP A 286 -4.37 -7.48 -30.23
CA TRP A 286 -4.28 -8.01 -31.58
C TRP A 286 -2.88 -8.59 -31.83
N ASP A 287 -2.83 -9.82 -32.31
CA ASP A 287 -1.61 -10.60 -32.54
C ASP A 287 -1.09 -10.55 -33.99
N GLY A 288 -1.61 -9.60 -34.79
CA GLY A 288 -1.20 -9.43 -36.19
C GLY A 288 -1.72 -10.53 -37.13
N LYS A 289 -2.78 -11.24 -36.76
CA LYS A 289 -3.44 -12.24 -37.63
C LYS A 289 -4.79 -11.78 -38.15
N ASP A 290 -5.17 -12.34 -39.30
CA ASP A 290 -6.51 -12.19 -39.87
C ASP A 290 -7.52 -13.18 -39.24
N SER A 291 -8.76 -13.14 -39.74
CA SER A 291 -9.85 -13.99 -39.26
C SER A 291 -9.65 -15.50 -39.53
N LEU A 292 -8.67 -15.87 -40.38
CA LEU A 292 -8.28 -17.27 -40.65
C LEU A 292 -7.06 -17.69 -39.82
N GLY A 293 -6.56 -16.82 -38.93
CA GLY A 293 -5.36 -17.07 -38.14
C GLY A 293 -4.05 -16.91 -38.93
N GLN A 294 -4.08 -16.31 -40.12
CA GLN A 294 -2.90 -16.09 -40.94
C GLN A 294 -2.26 -14.75 -40.60
N SER A 295 -0.93 -14.71 -40.48
CA SER A 295 -0.22 -13.46 -40.21
C SER A 295 -0.33 -12.48 -41.36
N VAL A 296 -0.70 -11.23 -41.07
CA VAL A 296 -0.85 -10.18 -42.09
C VAL A 296 0.50 -9.60 -42.50
N ALA A 297 0.59 -8.93 -43.65
CA ALA A 297 1.85 -8.34 -44.14
C ALA A 297 2.26 -7.06 -43.38
N SER A 298 3.55 -6.72 -43.37
CA SER A 298 4.07 -5.41 -42.93
C SER A 298 3.36 -4.28 -43.68
N GLY A 299 2.97 -3.22 -42.97
CA GLY A 299 2.23 -2.11 -43.58
C GLY A 299 1.31 -1.34 -42.63
N LEU A 300 0.54 -0.42 -43.22
CA LEU A 300 -0.43 0.42 -42.54
C LEU A 300 -1.79 -0.27 -42.43
N TYR A 301 -2.37 -0.23 -41.24
CA TYR A 301 -3.70 -0.73 -40.93
C TYR A 301 -4.51 0.33 -40.19
N PHE A 302 -5.83 0.20 -40.23
CA PHE A 302 -6.77 1.04 -39.49
C PHE A 302 -7.57 0.17 -38.53
N TYR A 303 -7.88 0.69 -37.35
CA TYR A 303 -8.76 0.04 -36.39
C TYR A 303 -9.89 0.99 -35.99
N THR A 304 -11.10 0.46 -35.95
CA THR A 304 -12.32 1.17 -35.62
C THR A 304 -12.93 0.57 -34.37
N LEU A 305 -13.08 1.38 -33.34
CA LEU A 305 -13.85 1.08 -32.14
C LEU A 305 -15.34 1.32 -32.45
N GLN A 306 -16.18 0.34 -32.17
CA GLN A 306 -17.65 0.46 -32.18
C GLN A 306 -18.16 0.15 -30.78
N VAL A 307 -18.93 1.09 -30.22
CA VAL A 307 -19.51 1.01 -28.88
C VAL A 307 -21.02 1.16 -29.00
N GLU A 308 -21.76 0.15 -28.54
CA GLU A 308 -23.23 0.11 -28.52
C GLU A 308 -23.72 0.24 -27.08
N HIS A 309 -24.35 1.37 -26.76
CA HIS A 309 -24.88 1.66 -25.42
C HIS A 309 -26.18 0.92 -25.14
N HIS A 310 -26.32 0.35 -23.94
CA HIS A 310 -27.53 -0.36 -23.50
C HIS A 310 -28.20 0.42 -22.36
N GLY A 311 -29.11 1.36 -22.67
CA GLY A 311 -29.80 2.18 -21.67
C GLY A 311 -30.61 3.34 -22.28
N GLY A 312 -31.76 3.69 -21.69
CA GLY A 312 -32.84 4.48 -22.33
C GLY A 312 -32.52 5.93 -22.76
N ASN A 313 -33.29 6.37 -23.76
CA ASN A 313 -33.34 7.70 -24.42
C ASN A 313 -32.10 8.19 -25.18
N GLY A 314 -31.21 7.26 -25.59
CA GLY A 314 -30.12 7.56 -26.51
C GLY A 314 -29.41 6.31 -27.03
N ALA A 315 -30.12 5.45 -27.77
CA ALA A 315 -29.51 4.33 -28.49
C ALA A 315 -28.64 4.87 -29.64
N GLY A 316 -27.39 5.20 -29.32
CA GLY A 316 -26.38 5.67 -30.26
C GLY A 316 -25.23 4.68 -30.38
N ILE A 317 -24.64 4.60 -31.57
CA ILE A 317 -23.39 3.88 -31.80
C ILE A 317 -22.27 4.92 -31.79
N PHE A 318 -21.35 4.83 -30.83
CA PHE A 318 -20.11 5.60 -30.90
C PHE A 318 -19.10 4.86 -31.80
N THR A 319 -18.50 5.59 -32.74
CA THR A 319 -17.44 5.06 -33.59
C THR A 319 -16.24 5.99 -33.61
N ALA A 320 -15.03 5.43 -33.46
CA ALA A 320 -13.78 6.15 -33.64
C ALA A 320 -12.78 5.28 -34.41
N THR A 321 -12.00 5.88 -35.30
CA THR A 321 -11.02 5.16 -36.13
C THR A 321 -9.63 5.76 -35.96
N ARG A 322 -8.62 4.90 -35.82
CA ARG A 322 -7.20 5.28 -35.75
C ARG A 322 -6.35 4.34 -36.60
N LYS A 323 -5.08 4.68 -36.77
CA LYS A 323 -4.12 3.94 -37.62
C LYS A 323 -3.04 3.25 -36.80
N MET A 324 -2.54 2.12 -37.29
CA MET A 324 -1.41 1.37 -36.75
C MET A 324 -0.50 0.81 -37.82
N VAL A 325 0.76 0.61 -37.48
CA VAL A 325 1.80 0.14 -38.40
C VAL A 325 2.40 -1.17 -37.88
N ILE A 326 2.40 -2.21 -38.69
CA ILE A 326 3.10 -3.46 -38.39
C ILE A 326 4.42 -3.50 -39.17
N MET A 327 5.53 -3.81 -38.48
CA MET A 327 6.86 -3.95 -39.08
C MET A 327 7.46 -5.29 -38.64
N LYS A 328 7.44 -6.27 -39.53
CA LYS A 328 8.11 -7.56 -39.32
C LYS A 328 9.60 -7.51 -39.59
#